data_AF-A0A9E2QFV6-F1
#
_entry.id   AF-A0A9E2QFV6-F1
#
_cell.length_a   1.000
_cell.length_b   1.000
_cell.length_c   1.000
_cell.angle_alpha   90.00
_cell.angle_beta   90.00
_cell.angle_gamma   90.00
#
_symmetry.space_group_name_H-M   'P 1'
#
loop_
_entity.id
_entity.type
_entity.pdbx_description
1 polymer ?
#
loop_
_entity_poly.entity_id
_entity_poly.type
_entity_poly.pdbx_seq_one_letter_code
_entity_poly.pdbx_strand_id
1 'polypeptide(L)'
;IKKIELYFFKNSNINIVMEENAIDFIIEQLINSGIKLDNLYKKLTNEFENGLKLIREKTGKNRFFITKEALLAPEPFINQLIKDELQNSLTS
;
A
#
# COMPACT_ATOMS: atom_id res chain seq x y z
N ILE A 1 -2.47 -10.55 -8.64
CA ILE A 1 -2.53 -9.55 -7.54
C ILE A 1 -2.39 -10.16 -6.15
N LYS A 2 -3.18 -11.17 -5.73
CA LYS A 2 -3.10 -11.77 -4.37
C LYS A 2 -1.71 -12.22 -3.89
N LYS A 3 -0.84 -12.65 -4.80
CA LYS A 3 0.56 -12.94 -4.46
C LYS A 3 1.30 -11.71 -3.89
N ILE A 4 1.05 -10.51 -4.40
CA ILE A 4 1.67 -9.26 -3.92
C ILE A 4 1.27 -8.99 -2.47
N GLU A 5 -0.02 -9.10 -2.13
CA GLU A 5 -0.50 -8.94 -0.76
C GLU A 5 0.22 -9.91 0.19
N LEU A 6 0.31 -11.18 -0.21
CA LEU A 6 0.99 -12.22 0.57
C LEU A 6 2.50 -11.95 0.73
N TYR A 7 3.19 -11.57 -0.35
CA TYR A 7 4.63 -11.26 -0.30
C TYR A 7 4.91 -10.02 0.55
N PHE A 8 4.07 -8.99 0.45
CA PHE A 8 4.18 -7.80 1.27
C PHE A 8 4.03 -8.15 2.75
N PHE A 9 3.02 -8.95 3.10
CA PHE A 9 2.82 -9.43 4.46
C PHE A 9 4.02 -10.23 4.97
N LYS A 10 4.55 -11.18 4.19
CA LYS A 10 5.71 -11.97 4.61
C LYS A 10 6.96 -11.14 4.86
N ASN A 11 7.16 -10.06 4.11
CA ASN A 11 8.38 -9.25 4.20
C ASN A 11 8.29 -8.14 5.25
N SER A 12 7.12 -7.54 5.44
CA SER A 12 6.93 -6.39 6.32
C SER A 12 6.13 -6.71 7.59
N ASN A 13 5.49 -7.87 7.64
CA ASN A 13 4.51 -8.27 8.66
C ASN A 13 3.29 -7.33 8.71
N ILE A 14 2.94 -6.70 7.57
CA ILE A 14 1.83 -5.76 7.38
C ILE A 14 0.86 -6.31 6.34
N ASN A 15 -0.44 -6.32 6.65
CA ASN A 15 -1.46 -6.72 5.69
C ASN A 15 -1.85 -5.54 4.80
N ILE A 16 -1.71 -5.72 3.49
CA ILE A 16 -2.29 -4.82 2.50
C ILE A 16 -3.40 -5.55 1.75
N VAL A 17 -4.46 -4.82 1.42
CA VAL A 17 -5.57 -5.31 0.60
C VAL A 17 -5.68 -4.40 -0.59
N MET A 18 -5.55 -4.96 -1.80
CA MET A 18 -5.77 -4.20 -3.02
C MET A 18 -7.28 -4.06 -3.23
N GLU A 19 -7.73 -2.83 -3.41
CA GLU A 19 -9.12 -2.55 -3.77
C GLU A 19 -9.38 -2.87 -5.25
N GLU A 20 -10.65 -3.02 -5.62
CA GLU A 20 -11.07 -3.38 -6.98
C GLU A 20 -10.52 -2.40 -8.03
N ASN A 21 -10.61 -1.09 -7.76
CA ASN A 21 -10.07 -0.05 -8.63
C ASN A 21 -8.54 -0.15 -8.81
N ALA A 22 -7.81 -0.59 -7.78
CA ALA A 22 -6.37 -0.81 -7.82
C ALA A 22 -6.04 -2.06 -8.64
N ILE A 23 -6.84 -3.12 -8.48
CA ILE A 23 -6.70 -4.36 -9.25
C ILE A 23 -6.86 -4.07 -10.75
N ASP A 24 -7.93 -3.38 -11.13
CA ASP A 24 -8.22 -3.03 -12.53
C ASP A 24 -7.10 -2.19 -13.13
N PHE A 25 -6.67 -1.16 -12.40
CA PHE A 25 -5.57 -0.32 -12.83
C PHE A 25 -4.26 -1.09 -13.02
N ILE A 26 -3.93 -2.02 -12.13
CA ILE A 26 -2.74 -2.86 -12.28
C ILE A 26 -2.88 -3.72 -13.53
N ILE A 27 -4.02 -4.36 -13.75
CA ILE A 27 -4.26 -5.21 -14.94
C ILE A 27 -4.08 -4.38 -16.22
N GLU A 28 -4.66 -3.18 -16.28
CA GLU A 28 -4.49 -2.27 -17.41
C GLU A 28 -3.01 -1.93 -17.65
N GLN A 29 -2.23 -1.63 -16.61
CA GLN A 29 -0.80 -1.34 -16.76
C GLN A 29 0.03 -2.54 -17.23
N LEU A 30 -0.32 -3.75 -16.79
CA LEU A 30 0.35 -4.98 -17.26
C LEU A 30 0.13 -5.21 -18.76
N ILE A 31 -1.10 -4.95 -19.24
CA ILE A 31 -1.48 -5.16 -20.64
C ILE A 31 -0.94 -4.04 -21.53
N ASN A 32 -1.15 -2.78 -21.13
CA ASN A 32 -0.92 -1.61 -22.00
C ASN A 32 0.52 -1.09 -21.93
N SER A 33 1.19 -1.21 -20.78
CA SER A 33 2.50 -0.58 -20.54
C SER A 33 3.65 -1.60 -20.48
N GLY A 34 3.35 -2.90 -20.53
CA GLY A 34 4.35 -3.96 -20.41
C GLY A 34 5.08 -3.98 -19.06
N ILE A 35 4.53 -3.29 -18.05
CA ILE A 35 5.11 -3.23 -16.72
C ILE A 35 5.06 -4.63 -16.13
N LYS A 36 6.16 -5.07 -15.50
CA LYS A 36 6.20 -6.34 -14.78
C LYS A 36 5.65 -6.16 -13.37
N LEU A 37 4.91 -7.15 -12.89
CA LEU A 37 4.44 -7.21 -11.50
C LEU A 37 5.58 -7.00 -10.48
N ASP A 38 6.79 -7.45 -10.79
CA ASP A 38 7.97 -7.28 -9.93
C ASP A 38 8.36 -5.80 -9.76
N ASN A 39 8.22 -4.99 -10.80
CA ASN A 39 8.51 -3.56 -10.72
C ASN A 39 7.46 -2.85 -9.86
N LEU A 40 6.19 -3.22 -10.01
CA LEU A 40 5.13 -2.74 -9.14
C LEU A 40 5.40 -3.14 -7.68
N TYR A 41 5.81 -4.38 -7.43
CA TYR A 41 6.14 -4.86 -6.09
C TYR A 41 7.30 -4.08 -5.47
N LYS A 42 8.37 -3.83 -6.23
CA LYS A 42 9.50 -2.99 -5.78
C LYS A 42 9.06 -1.58 -5.44
N LYS A 43 8.22 -0.95 -6.29
CA LYS A 43 7.68 0.39 -6.02
C LYS A 43 6.83 0.39 -4.75
N LEU A 44 5.94 -0.59 -4.59
CA LEU A 44 5.12 -0.74 -3.37
C LEU A 44 6.01 -0.88 -2.12
N THR A 45 7.02 -1.72 -2.19
CA THR A 45 7.91 -1.96 -1.04
C THR A 45 8.71 -0.70 -0.72
N ASN A 46 9.35 -0.07 -1.70
CA ASN A 46 10.17 1.13 -1.45
C ASN A 46 9.35 2.33 -0.94
N GLU A 47 8.16 2.55 -1.49
CA GLU A 47 7.36 3.74 -1.19
C GLU A 47 6.44 3.56 0.03
N PHE A 48 5.86 2.36 0.23
CA PHE A 48 4.88 2.14 1.29
C PHE A 48 5.47 1.51 2.55
N GLU A 49 6.53 0.70 2.46
CA GLU A 49 6.98 -0.11 3.60
C GLU A 49 7.34 0.76 4.81
N ASN A 50 8.10 1.83 4.61
CA ASN A 50 8.54 2.71 5.69
C ASN A 50 7.35 3.45 6.33
N GLY A 51 6.46 4.02 5.51
CA GLY A 51 5.28 4.74 5.99
C GLY A 51 4.31 3.85 6.76
N LEU A 52 4.02 2.67 6.23
CA LEU A 52 3.11 1.72 6.89
C LEU A 52 3.71 1.12 8.16
N LYS A 53 5.03 0.88 8.20
CA LYS A 53 5.72 0.46 9.43
C LYS A 53 5.58 1.51 10.53
N LEU A 54 5.80 2.79 10.20
CA LEU A 54 5.63 3.89 11.15
C LEU A 54 4.20 3.94 11.70
N ILE A 55 3.18 3.85 10.83
CA ILE A 55 1.78 3.85 11.28
C ILE A 55 1.52 2.66 12.21
N ARG A 56 1.97 1.45 11.85
CA ARG A 56 1.81 0.26 12.69
C ARG A 56 2.45 0.45 14.06
N GLU A 57 3.68 0.97 14.11
CA GLU A 57 4.39 1.19 15.36
C GLU A 57 3.70 2.22 16.26
N LYS A 58 3.06 3.23 15.68
CA LYS A 58 2.38 4.29 16.43
C LYS A 58 0.95 3.96 16.84
N THR A 59 0.24 3.21 16.01
CA THR A 59 -1.23 3.00 16.17
C THR A 59 -1.61 1.54 16.42
N GLY A 60 -0.69 0.59 16.25
CA GLY A 60 -0.99 -0.85 16.27
C GLY A 60 -1.72 -1.36 15.02
N LYS A 61 -2.08 -0.48 14.07
CA LYS A 61 -2.82 -0.86 12.87
C LYS A 61 -1.97 -1.71 11.94
N ASN A 62 -2.51 -2.87 11.55
CA ASN A 62 -1.77 -3.84 10.74
C ASN A 62 -2.44 -4.19 9.40
N ARG A 63 -3.53 -3.50 9.05
CA ARG A 63 -4.28 -3.71 7.80
C ARG A 63 -4.53 -2.38 7.10
N PHE A 64 -4.11 -2.30 5.83
CA PHE A 64 -4.25 -1.11 4.99
C PHE A 64 -4.89 -1.47 3.66
N PHE A 65 -5.71 -0.56 3.13
CA PHE A 65 -6.34 -0.70 1.82
C PHE A 65 -5.58 0.16 0.82
N ILE A 66 -5.21 -0.44 -0.31
CA ILE A 66 -4.44 0.21 -1.37
C ILE A 66 -5.37 0.44 -2.54
N THR A 67 -5.63 1.71 -2.81
CA THR A 67 -6.52 2.17 -3.88
C THR A 67 -5.72 2.49 -5.14
N LYS A 68 -6.40 2.74 -6.27
CA LYS A 68 -5.76 3.22 -7.50
C LYS A 68 -4.96 4.50 -7.27
N GLU A 69 -5.50 5.43 -6.49
CA GLU A 69 -4.89 6.71 -6.16
C GLU A 69 -3.59 6.51 -5.39
N ALA A 70 -3.56 5.55 -4.47
CA ALA A 70 -2.34 5.16 -3.76
C ALA A 70 -1.24 4.69 -4.72
N LEU A 71 -1.59 3.91 -5.76
CA LEU A 71 -0.61 3.43 -6.75
C LEU A 71 -0.08 4.54 -7.66
N LEU A 72 -0.93 5.52 -7.98
CA LEU A 72 -0.59 6.68 -8.79
C LEU A 72 0.28 7.68 -8.01
N ALA A 73 -0.11 7.97 -6.77
CA ALA A 73 0.51 8.98 -5.90
C ALA A 73 0.79 8.40 -4.50
N PRO A 74 1.81 7.54 -4.36
CA PRO A 74 2.06 6.81 -3.12
C PRO A 74 2.51 7.71 -1.97
N GLU A 75 3.37 8.69 -2.23
CA GLU A 75 3.86 9.60 -1.20
C GLU A 75 2.75 10.50 -0.61
N PRO A 76 1.92 11.19 -1.42
CA PRO A 76 0.75 11.91 -0.89
C PRO A 76 -0.22 11.01 -0.12
N PHE A 77 -0.48 9.80 -0.62
CA PHE A 77 -1.35 8.84 0.04
C PHE A 77 -0.82 8.43 1.41
N ILE A 78 0.45 8.05 1.50
CA ILE A 78 1.10 7.67 2.77
C ILE A 78 1.10 8.84 3.75
N ASN A 79 1.41 10.06 3.29
CA ASN A 79 1.40 11.24 4.15
C ASN A 79 0.01 11.54 4.72
N GLN A 80 -1.03 11.37 3.89
CA GLN A 80 -2.41 11.54 4.35
C GLN A 80 -2.79 10.44 5.34
N LEU A 81 -2.47 9.18 5.03
CA LEU A 81 -2.72 8.04 5.89
C LEU A 81 -2.03 8.17 7.25
N ILE A 82 -0.78 8.63 7.29
CA ILE A 82 -0.06 8.90 8.55
C ILE A 82 -0.83 9.94 9.37
N LYS A 83 -1.27 11.05 8.76
CA LYS A 83 -2.02 12.09 9.47
C LYS A 83 -3.33 11.56 10.02
N ASP A 84 -4.11 10.87 9.19
CA ASP A 84 -5.43 10.36 9.56
C ASP A 84 -5.32 9.33 10.70
N GLU A 85 -4.40 8.36 10.58
CA GLU A 85 -4.25 7.31 11.59
C GLU A 85 -3.64 7.85 12.90
N LEU A 86 -2.67 8.77 12.84
CA LEU A 86 -2.12 9.39 14.05
C LEU A 86 -3.15 10.29 14.75
N GLN A 87 -3.95 11.04 14.01
CA GLN A 87 -5.04 11.84 14.59
C GLN A 87 -6.07 10.95 15.28
N ASN A 88 -6.49 9.86 14.63
CA ASN A 88 -7.45 8.91 15.22
C ASN A 88 -6.90 8.22 16.47
N SER A 89 -5.58 7.96 16.54
CA SER A 89 -4.96 7.37 17.73
C SER A 89 -4.89 8.30 18.94
N LEU A 90 -4.99 9.62 18.73
CA LEU A 90 -4.98 10.62 19.81
C LEU A 90 -6.38 10.92 20.37
N THR A 91 -7.43 10.55 19.62
CA THR A 91 -8.83 10.79 20.00
C THR A 91 -9.57 9.54 20.50
N SER A 92 -8.90 8.38 20.47
CA SER A 92 -9.40 7.08 20.96
C SER A 92 -8.88 6.76 22.35
#